data_AF-A0A852S0S8-F1
#
_entry.id   AF-A0A852S0S8-F1
#
_cell.length_a   1.000
_cell.length_b   1.000
_cell.length_c   1.000
_cell.angle_alpha   90.00
_cell.angle_beta   90.00
_cell.angle_gamma   90.00
#
_symmetry.space_group_name_H-M   'P 1'
#
loop_
_entity.id
_entity.type
_entity.pdbx_description
1 polymer ?
#
loop_
_entity_poly.entity_id
_entity_poly.type
_entity_poly.pdbx_seq_one_letter_code
_entity_poly.pdbx_strand_id
1 'polypeptide(L)'
;MSVLHTLDVRLLEALAGAHLAPADRDGALDVCDGAVDAVRSLAIAHPGRAVREVVLLMLAEETPHLDRQVRGDLARLCEVEVVRGL
;
A
#
# COMPACT_ATOMS: atom_id res chain seq x y z
N MET A 1 -1.49 22.36 -1.66
CA MET A 1 -2.63 21.93 -0.84
C MET A 1 -2.93 20.51 -1.26
N SER A 2 -2.45 19.51 -0.51
CA SER A 2 -2.60 18.10 -0.90
C SER A 2 -4.04 17.68 -0.64
N VAL A 3 -4.76 17.29 -1.69
CA VAL A 3 -6.01 16.55 -1.54
C VAL A 3 -5.56 15.18 -1.04
N LEU A 4 -5.79 14.89 0.26
CA LEU A 4 -5.58 13.54 0.76
C LEU A 4 -6.48 12.62 -0.07
N HIS A 5 -5.89 11.75 -0.88
CA HIS A 5 -6.63 10.74 -1.61
C HIS A 5 -7.23 9.76 -0.58
N THR A 6 -8.41 9.19 -0.86
CA THR A 6 -9.09 8.29 0.09
C THR A 6 -8.19 7.13 0.52
N LEU A 7 -7.30 6.68 -0.38
CA LEU A 7 -6.29 5.67 -0.08
C LEU A 7 -5.31 6.14 1.01
N ASP A 8 -4.69 7.32 0.88
CA ASP A 8 -3.69 7.84 1.83
C ASP A 8 -4.23 7.86 3.26
N VAL A 9 -5.48 8.30 3.42
CA VAL A 9 -6.14 8.33 4.73
C VAL A 9 -6.25 6.93 5.31
N ARG A 10 -6.65 5.95 4.50
CA ARG A 10 -6.80 4.54 4.94
C ARG A 10 -5.47 3.89 5.25
N LEU A 11 -4.43 4.17 4.46
CA LEU A 11 -3.08 3.67 4.73
C LEU A 11 -2.55 4.27 6.04
N LEU A 12 -2.72 5.57 6.27
CA LEU A 12 -2.35 6.22 7.53
C LEU A 12 -3.11 5.65 8.73
N GLU A 13 -4.41 5.38 8.59
CA GLU A 13 -5.22 4.71 9.63
C GLU A 13 -4.68 3.32 9.95
N ALA A 14 -4.32 2.52 8.94
CA ALA A 14 -3.75 1.18 9.13
C ALA A 14 -2.36 1.22 9.79
N LEU A 15 -1.58 2.27 9.54
CA LEU A 15 -0.24 2.48 10.11
C LEU A 15 -0.27 3.11 11.51
N ALA A 16 -1.37 3.75 11.92
CA ALA A 16 -1.45 4.51 13.17
C ALA A 16 -1.14 3.65 14.42
N GLY A 17 -1.49 2.36 14.39
CA GLY A 17 -1.22 1.42 15.48
C GLY A 17 0.16 0.74 15.44
N ALA A 18 0.94 0.95 14.38
CA ALA A 18 2.17 0.20 14.13
C ALA A 18 3.42 0.79 14.81
N HIS A 19 3.32 1.97 15.46
CA HIS A 19 4.41 2.65 16.15
C HIS A 19 5.74 2.72 15.35
N LEU A 20 5.63 2.99 14.05
CA LEU A 20 6.76 3.02 13.13
C LEU A 20 7.59 4.30 13.27
N ALA A 21 8.87 4.19 12.94
CA ALA A 21 9.67 5.38 12.67
C ALA A 21 9.07 6.14 11.48
N PRO A 22 9.17 7.49 11.43
CA PRO A 22 8.63 8.27 10.33
C PRO A 22 9.12 7.78 8.95
N ALA A 23 10.41 7.42 8.83
CA ALA A 23 10.97 6.92 7.58
C ALA A 23 10.35 5.59 7.10
N ASP A 24 10.08 4.65 8.01
CA ASP A 24 9.45 3.37 7.65
C ASP A 24 7.99 3.55 7.24
N ARG A 25 7.29 4.48 7.92
CA ARG A 25 5.92 4.83 7.58
C ARG A 25 5.86 5.47 6.19
N ASP A 26 6.72 6.45 5.93
CA ASP A 26 6.74 7.18 4.66
C ASP A 26 7.15 6.23 3.52
N GLY A 27 8.14 5.35 3.73
CA GLY A 27 8.49 4.30 2.76
C GLY A 27 7.35 3.31 2.49
N ALA A 28 6.59 2.91 3.50
CA ALA A 28 5.42 2.06 3.31
C ALA A 28 4.31 2.73 2.48
N LEU A 29 4.13 4.04 2.63
CA LEU A 29 3.20 4.82 1.80
C LEU A 29 3.69 4.90 0.34
N ASP A 30 4.96 5.25 0.14
CA ASP A 30 5.58 5.34 -1.19
C ASP A 30 5.48 3.99 -1.96
N VAL A 31 5.69 2.86 -1.26
CA VAL A 31 5.50 1.52 -1.83
C VAL A 31 4.05 1.29 -2.28
N CYS A 32 3.07 1.67 -1.45
CA CYS A 32 1.66 1.48 -1.75
C CYS A 32 1.23 2.32 -2.96
N ASP A 33 1.57 3.61 -2.97
CA ASP A 33 1.22 4.54 -4.04
C ASP A 33 1.90 4.13 -5.35
N GLY A 34 3.21 3.85 -5.30
CA GLY A 34 3.96 3.41 -6.47
C GLY A 34 3.44 2.10 -7.07
N ALA A 35 3.04 1.14 -6.24
CA ALA A 35 2.46 -0.12 -6.70
C ALA A 35 1.08 0.07 -7.35
N VAL A 36 0.22 0.91 -6.76
CA VAL A 36 -1.11 1.23 -7.31
C VAL A 36 -0.98 1.91 -8.66
N ASP A 37 -0.12 2.93 -8.77
CA ASP A 37 0.12 3.67 -10.02
C ASP A 37 0.71 2.77 -11.11
N ALA A 38 1.70 1.95 -10.75
CA ALA A 38 2.31 0.99 -11.67
C ALA A 38 1.26 0.02 -12.21
N VAL A 39 0.47 -0.62 -11.34
CA VAL A 39 -0.54 -1.60 -11.76
C VAL A 39 -1.66 -0.95 -12.58
N ARG A 40 -2.09 0.27 -12.24
CA ARG A 40 -3.09 1.02 -13.02
C ARG A 40 -2.61 1.35 -14.43
N SER A 41 -1.32 1.62 -14.59
CA SER A 41 -0.72 1.90 -15.91
C SER A 41 -0.56 0.65 -16.78
N LEU A 42 -0.65 -0.55 -16.19
CA LEU A 42 -0.46 -1.82 -16.87
C LEU A 42 -1.81 -2.50 -17.14
N ALA A 43 -2.05 -2.95 -18.37
CA ALA A 43 -3.25 -3.69 -18.75
C ALA A 43 -3.18 -5.17 -18.32
N ILE A 44 -3.14 -5.42 -17.00
CA ILE A 44 -3.00 -6.77 -16.42
C ILE A 44 -4.36 -7.44 -16.22
N ALA A 45 -4.44 -8.75 -16.45
CA ALA A 45 -5.70 -9.51 -16.35
C ALA A 45 -6.31 -9.54 -14.94
N HIS A 46 -5.48 -9.46 -13.90
CA HIS A 46 -5.90 -9.54 -12.50
C HIS A 46 -5.20 -8.44 -11.67
N PRO A 47 -5.58 -7.16 -11.88
CA PRO A 47 -4.82 -6.04 -11.34
C PRO A 47 -4.87 -6.00 -9.80
N GLY A 48 -6.00 -6.39 -9.18
CA GLY A 48 -6.10 -6.51 -7.72
C GLY A 48 -5.15 -7.55 -7.12
N ARG A 49 -5.04 -8.73 -7.74
CA ARG A 49 -4.06 -9.74 -7.30
C ARG A 49 -2.63 -9.27 -7.52
N ALA A 50 -2.38 -8.62 -8.66
CA ALA A 50 -1.05 -8.12 -9.00
C ALA A 50 -0.56 -7.08 -7.98
N VAL A 51 -1.36 -6.05 -7.69
CA VAL A 51 -0.97 -5.02 -6.71
C VAL A 51 -0.78 -5.61 -5.32
N ARG A 52 -1.63 -6.56 -4.91
CA ARG A 52 -1.52 -7.22 -3.61
C ARG A 52 -0.16 -7.93 -3.45
N GLU A 53 0.24 -8.73 -4.43
CA GLU A 53 1.50 -9.47 -4.38
C GLU A 53 2.71 -8.54 -4.45
N VAL A 54 2.64 -7.49 -5.29
CA VAL A 54 3.70 -6.48 -5.38
C VAL A 54 3.88 -5.76 -4.05
N VAL A 55 2.81 -5.26 -3.43
CA VAL A 55 2.90 -4.56 -2.14
C VAL A 55 3.42 -5.48 -1.04
N LEU A 56 2.99 -6.74 -1.00
CA LEU A 56 3.51 -7.71 -0.03
C LEU A 56 5.02 -7.96 -0.21
N LEU A 57 5.48 -8.09 -1.45
CA LEU A 57 6.89 -8.29 -1.77
C LEU A 57 7.72 -7.05 -1.39
N MET A 58 7.33 -5.88 -1.90
CA MET A 58 8.07 -4.63 -1.69
C MET A 58 8.13 -4.24 -0.21
N LEU A 59 7.02 -4.35 0.53
CA LEU A 59 7.04 -4.09 1.98
C LEU A 59 7.89 -5.11 2.74
N ALA A 60 7.98 -6.36 2.30
CA ALA A 60 8.86 -7.34 2.93
C ALA A 60 10.35 -7.01 2.71
N GLU A 61 10.69 -6.40 1.58
CA GLU A 61 12.06 -6.01 1.24
C GLU A 61 12.45 -4.66 1.87
N GLU A 62 11.60 -3.65 1.76
CA GLU A 62 11.90 -2.27 2.16
C GLU A 62 11.59 -1.98 3.62
N THR A 63 10.58 -2.64 4.19
CA THR A 63 10.16 -2.47 5.59
C THR A 63 10.05 -3.84 6.30
N PRO A 64 11.15 -4.61 6.42
CA PRO A 64 11.12 -5.99 6.93
C PRO A 64 10.62 -6.10 8.38
N HIS A 65 10.72 -4.99 9.15
CA HIS A 65 10.24 -4.91 10.53
C HIS A 65 8.74 -4.65 10.64
N LEU A 66 8.06 -4.34 9.54
CA LEU A 66 6.63 -4.09 9.53
C LEU A 66 5.89 -5.39 9.86
N ASP A 67 4.99 -5.28 10.84
CA ASP A 67 4.17 -6.40 11.28
C ASP A 67 3.44 -7.06 10.10
N ARG A 68 3.36 -8.40 10.12
CA ARG A 68 2.79 -9.18 9.03
C ARG A 68 1.32 -8.86 8.79
N GLN A 69 0.55 -8.61 9.85
CA GLN A 69 -0.85 -8.21 9.74
C GLN A 69 -0.96 -6.83 9.10
N VAL A 70 -0.15 -5.86 9.55
CA VAL A 70 -0.13 -4.51 8.97
C VAL A 70 0.22 -4.56 7.48
N ARG A 71 1.24 -5.34 7.08
CA ARG A 71 1.56 -5.57 5.65
C ARG A 71 0.37 -6.14 4.87
N GLY A 72 -0.34 -7.11 5.45
CA GLY A 72 -1.52 -7.70 4.84
C GLY A 72 -2.67 -6.71 4.66
N ASP A 73 -2.86 -5.80 5.61
CA ASP A 73 -3.88 -4.76 5.57
C ASP A 73 -3.57 -3.70 4.52
N LEU A 74 -2.32 -3.22 4.44
CA LEU A 74 -1.87 -2.29 3.40
C LEU A 74 -2.04 -2.89 1.98
N ALA A 75 -1.58 -4.12 1.78
CA ALA A 75 -1.73 -4.81 0.50
C ALA A 75 -3.21 -4.98 0.11
N ARG A 76 -4.09 -5.23 1.08
CA ARG A 76 -5.54 -5.32 0.85
C ARG A 76 -6.15 -3.98 0.49
N LEU A 77 -5.72 -2.88 1.11
CA LEU A 77 -6.20 -1.54 0.78
C LEU A 77 -5.82 -1.16 -0.65
N CYS A 78 -4.58 -1.44 -1.06
CA CYS A 78 -4.12 -1.22 -2.44
C CYS A 78 -4.90 -2.07 -3.46
N GLU A 79 -5.18 -3.34 -3.12
CA GLU A 79 -6.04 -4.21 -3.93
C GLU A 79 -7.43 -3.61 -4.12
N VAL A 80 -8.06 -3.14 -3.04
CA VAL A 80 -9.39 -2.51 -3.09
C VAL A 80 -9.35 -1.23 -3.93
N GLU A 81 -8.33 -0.40 -3.77
CA GLU A 81 -8.14 0.81 -4.57
C GLU A 81 -8.05 0.53 -6.06
N VAL A 82 -7.27 -0.48 -6.46
CA VAL A 82 -7.11 -0.86 -7.86
C VAL A 82 -8.39 -1.45 -8.45
N VAL A 83 -9.14 -2.23 -7.67
CA VAL A 83 -10.35 -2.93 -8.15
C VAL A 83 -11.58 -2.02 -8.14
N ARG A 84 -11.71 -1.12 -7.16
CA ARG A 84 -12.95 -0.37 -6.90
C ARG A 84 -12.79 1.14 -7.07
N GLY A 85 -11.58 1.68 -6.89
CA GLY A 85 -11.35 3.12 -6.69
C GLY A 85 -11.96 3.59 -5.37
N LEU A 86 -11.14 4.05 -4.44
CA LEU A 86 -11.57 4.65 -3.18
C LEU A 86 -11.63 6.18 -3.28
#